data_AF-A0A8J7VCT9-F1
#
_entry.id   AF-A0A8J7VCT9-F1
#
_cell.length_a   1.000
_cell.length_b   1.000
_cell.length_c   1.000
_cell.angle_alpha   90.00
_cell.angle_beta   90.00
_cell.angle_gamma   90.00
#
_symmetry.space_group_name_H-M   'P 1'
#
loop_
_entity.id
_entity.type
_entity.pdbx_description
1 polymer ?
#
loop_
_entity_poly.entity_id
_entity_poly.type
_entity_poly.pdbx_seq_one_letter_code
_entity_poly.pdbx_strand_id
1 'polypeptide(L)'
;MSLLLLLGLVAVIRLETQATVNSAELAKARANARMGLRMAIGQLQRYTGSANGVVTARADVAGGTWNNPAWTGVWNEGDTGGAITWLVSGNEVTPLALTPIVAMTGADDVFILKRSLATSEQVKVRRVVVSATQPGEASSRPIARYAYWVSDESLKVSVNVRSDVSPPSGFSNYPVPRTRSIISALTAEISDNNRAKILSVDQLALLGITGFDRGSVTTLWPSVTANAPRLYFAEVGAPQLVPGSFNANSRAQIAWNAYLDNLTLTVSSEDAYNAIRDASRPFRSVADFQAKLAANVSIGSVNAATIVNSLAPILGVRGDTFLVRAYGETLNPGLDATDPSAVTASAYCEALVQRTPTQAGAYGYRYVVTYFRWLAPADI
;
A
#
# COMPACT_ATOMS: atom_id res chain seq x y z
N MET A 1 -53.69 17.32 26.28
CA MET A 1 -53.35 16.55 25.07
C MET A 1 -52.48 17.34 24.08
N SER A 2 -52.77 18.63 23.84
CA SER A 2 -52.05 19.46 22.85
C SER A 2 -50.57 19.74 23.16
N LEU A 3 -50.18 19.85 24.43
CA LEU A 3 -48.78 20.10 24.82
C LEU A 3 -47.84 18.91 24.55
N LEU A 4 -48.33 17.68 24.74
CA LEU A 4 -47.58 16.45 24.47
C LEU A 4 -47.30 16.28 22.96
N LEU A 5 -48.26 16.65 22.12
CA LEU A 5 -48.11 16.66 20.66
C LEU A 5 -47.05 17.67 20.21
N LEU A 6 -47.05 18.88 20.77
CA LEU A 6 -46.05 19.91 20.46
C LEU A 6 -44.64 19.49 20.89
N LEU A 7 -44.50 18.92 22.10
CA LEU A 7 -43.22 18.41 22.58
C LEU A 7 -42.70 17.24 21.74
N GLY A 8 -43.58 16.32 21.32
CA GLY A 8 -43.24 15.22 20.43
C GLY A 8 -42.73 15.72 19.07
N LEU A 9 -43.42 16.70 18.47
CA LEU A 9 -43.03 17.29 17.19
C LEU A 9 -41.68 18.00 17.27
N VAL A 10 -41.44 18.79 18.33
CA VAL A 10 -40.16 19.48 18.54
C VAL A 10 -39.01 18.48 18.71
N ALA A 11 -39.24 17.38 19.43
CA ALA A 11 -38.24 16.34 19.62
C ALA A 11 -37.86 15.69 18.28
N VAL A 12 -38.84 15.36 17.43
CA VAL A 12 -38.59 14.79 16.09
C VAL A 12 -37.82 15.78 15.21
N ILE A 13 -38.24 17.05 15.15
CA ILE A 13 -37.53 18.07 14.35
C ILE A 13 -36.08 18.23 14.79
N ARG A 14 -35.81 18.23 16.11
CA ARG A 14 -34.44 18.31 16.63
C ARG A 14 -33.61 17.08 16.25
N LEU A 15 -34.20 15.88 16.33
CA LEU A 15 -33.53 14.65 15.91
C LEU A 15 -33.20 14.66 14.41
N GLU A 16 -34.14 15.06 13.56
CA GLU A 16 -33.93 15.16 12.11
C GLU A 16 -32.87 16.22 11.75
N THR A 17 -32.91 17.36 12.43
CA THR A 17 -31.91 18.43 12.25
C THR A 17 -30.52 17.93 12.65
N GLN A 18 -30.41 17.26 13.81
CA GLN A 18 -29.12 16.71 14.26
C GLN A 18 -28.60 15.62 13.32
N ALA A 19 -29.47 14.73 12.85
CA ALA A 19 -29.09 13.69 11.89
C ALA A 19 -28.59 14.30 10.57
N THR A 20 -29.22 15.39 10.11
CA THR A 20 -28.81 16.13 8.92
C THR A 20 -27.45 16.81 9.11
N VAL A 21 -27.24 17.48 10.25
CA VAL A 21 -25.96 18.10 10.60
C VAL A 21 -24.85 17.06 10.66
N ASN A 22 -25.06 15.94 11.35
CA ASN A 22 -24.08 14.86 11.45
C ASN A 22 -23.72 14.28 10.06
N SER A 23 -24.73 14.10 9.20
CA SER A 23 -24.53 13.60 7.83
C SER A 23 -23.75 14.61 6.98
N ALA A 24 -24.00 15.91 7.15
CA ALA A 24 -23.28 16.98 6.47
C ALA A 24 -21.81 17.07 6.92
N GLU A 25 -21.55 17.02 8.23
CA GLU A 25 -20.20 17.03 8.79
C GLU A 25 -19.41 15.79 8.35
N LEU A 26 -20.02 14.61 8.32
CA LEU A 26 -19.39 13.41 7.78
C LEU A 26 -19.05 13.55 6.29
N ALA A 27 -19.92 14.17 5.48
CA ALA A 27 -19.66 14.43 4.07
C ALA A 27 -18.44 15.35 3.87
N LYS A 28 -18.27 16.36 4.74
CA LYS A 28 -17.08 17.23 4.76
C LYS A 28 -15.82 16.44 5.14
N ALA A 29 -15.87 15.64 6.20
CA ALA A 29 -14.74 14.79 6.60
C ALA A 29 -14.33 13.82 5.48
N ARG A 30 -15.30 13.24 4.77
CA ARG A 30 -15.07 12.42 3.57
C ARG A 30 -14.46 13.22 2.41
N ALA A 31 -14.84 14.48 2.23
CA ALA A 31 -14.18 15.34 1.24
C ALA A 31 -12.70 15.58 1.60
N ASN A 32 -12.40 15.83 2.88
CA ASN A 32 -11.05 16.04 3.38
C ASN A 32 -10.19 14.76 3.26
N ALA A 33 -10.76 13.59 3.55
CA ALA A 33 -10.07 12.31 3.36
C ALA A 33 -9.73 12.06 1.88
N ARG A 34 -10.66 12.38 0.96
CA ARG A 34 -10.40 12.32 -0.49
C ARG A 34 -9.35 13.33 -0.94
N MET A 35 -9.26 14.49 -0.30
CA MET A 35 -8.17 15.44 -0.54
C MET A 35 -6.82 14.81 -0.14
N GLY A 36 -6.72 14.21 1.04
CA GLY A 36 -5.51 13.48 1.46
C GLY A 36 -5.13 12.35 0.49
N LEU A 37 -6.10 11.57 0.02
CA LEU A 37 -5.89 10.56 -1.01
C LEU A 37 -5.34 11.16 -2.32
N ARG A 38 -5.88 12.28 -2.78
CA ARG A 38 -5.40 12.97 -3.99
C ARG A 38 -3.99 13.51 -3.81
N MET A 39 -3.67 14.04 -2.63
CA MET A 39 -2.31 14.48 -2.30
C MET A 39 -1.32 13.30 -2.35
N ALA A 40 -1.69 12.16 -1.75
CA ALA A 40 -0.89 10.95 -1.79
C ALA A 40 -0.61 10.48 -3.22
N ILE A 41 -1.65 10.40 -4.07
CA ILE A 41 -1.51 10.01 -5.48
C ILE A 41 -0.63 11.02 -6.24
N GLY A 42 -0.77 12.32 -5.95
CA GLY A 42 0.07 13.37 -6.54
C GLY A 42 1.54 13.20 -6.20
N GLN A 43 1.88 12.92 -4.93
CA GLN A 43 3.26 12.65 -4.52
C GLN A 43 3.79 11.36 -5.15
N LEU A 44 2.96 10.31 -5.17
CA LEU A 44 3.28 9.04 -5.79
C LEU A 44 3.59 9.22 -7.29
N GLN A 45 2.75 9.96 -8.02
CA GLN A 45 2.96 10.30 -9.43
C GLN A 45 4.24 11.12 -9.63
N ARG A 46 4.50 12.10 -8.77
CA ARG A 46 5.69 12.98 -8.84
C ARG A 46 6.99 12.20 -8.69
N TYR A 47 7.07 11.30 -7.72
CA TYR A 47 8.33 10.64 -7.35
C TYR A 47 8.53 9.27 -7.99
N THR A 48 7.45 8.56 -8.34
CA THR A 48 7.54 7.17 -8.85
C THR A 48 7.01 7.00 -10.26
N GLY A 49 6.43 8.05 -10.84
CA GLY A 49 5.84 8.00 -12.18
C GLY A 49 6.86 7.91 -13.31
N SER A 50 8.09 8.43 -13.12
CA SER A 50 9.18 8.33 -14.10
C SER A 50 9.35 6.90 -14.63
N ALA A 51 9.61 6.72 -15.92
CA ALA A 51 9.72 5.39 -16.51
C ALA A 51 10.85 4.56 -15.87
N ASN A 52 12.01 5.17 -15.63
CA ASN A 52 13.24 4.52 -15.16
C ASN A 52 13.86 5.28 -13.99
N GLY A 53 14.76 4.61 -13.25
CA GLY A 53 15.62 5.27 -12.28
C GLY A 53 15.02 5.44 -10.89
N VAL A 54 13.96 4.69 -10.53
CA VAL A 54 13.29 4.82 -9.23
C VAL A 54 13.26 3.48 -8.51
N VAL A 55 13.49 3.54 -7.20
CA VAL A 55 13.44 2.43 -6.26
C VAL A 55 12.41 2.75 -5.18
N THR A 56 11.56 1.80 -4.82
CA THR A 56 10.63 1.94 -3.68
C THR A 56 10.85 0.82 -2.69
N ALA A 57 10.81 1.17 -1.40
CA ALA A 57 10.98 0.20 -0.33
C ALA A 57 10.39 0.73 0.97
N ARG A 58 10.01 -0.17 1.88
CA ARG A 58 9.64 0.21 3.24
C ARG A 58 10.88 0.54 4.08
N ALA A 59 10.70 1.31 5.15
CA ALA A 59 11.80 1.66 6.06
C ALA A 59 12.48 0.43 6.67
N ASP A 60 11.68 -0.57 7.06
CA ASP A 60 12.17 -1.81 7.64
C ASP A 60 12.80 -2.80 6.64
N VAL A 61 12.89 -2.43 5.36
CA VAL A 61 13.65 -3.21 4.37
C VAL A 61 15.13 -3.31 4.78
N ALA A 62 15.65 -2.25 5.39
CA ALA A 62 17.00 -2.15 5.89
C ALA A 62 17.01 -2.56 7.37
N GLY A 63 18.03 -3.33 7.76
CA GLY A 63 18.26 -3.64 9.17
C GLY A 63 18.38 -2.36 10.01
N GLY A 64 17.69 -2.30 11.15
CA GLY A 64 17.72 -1.14 12.05
C GLY A 64 16.51 -1.05 12.99
N THR A 65 16.61 -0.16 13.97
CA THR A 65 15.51 0.18 14.88
C THR A 65 14.73 1.36 14.31
N TRP A 66 13.48 1.13 13.92
CA TRP A 66 12.63 2.12 13.27
C TRP A 66 11.39 2.40 14.12
N ASN A 67 11.03 3.67 14.28
CA ASN A 67 9.80 4.07 14.96
C ASN A 67 8.58 3.91 14.05
N ASN A 68 8.76 4.11 12.74
CA ASN A 68 7.70 3.93 11.74
C ASN A 68 8.15 2.97 10.62
N PRO A 69 8.29 1.66 10.91
CA PRO A 69 8.87 0.68 9.98
C PRO A 69 8.08 0.51 8.67
N ALA A 70 6.76 0.77 8.70
CA ALA A 70 5.87 0.56 7.56
C ALA A 70 5.82 1.72 6.55
N TRP A 71 6.58 2.79 6.76
CA TRP A 71 6.63 3.91 5.82
C TRP A 71 7.36 3.53 4.55
N THR A 72 6.80 3.90 3.39
CA THR A 72 7.40 3.64 2.08
C THR A 72 8.24 4.84 1.65
N GLY A 73 9.51 4.60 1.37
CA GLY A 73 10.45 5.56 0.83
C GLY A 73 10.62 5.42 -0.68
N VAL A 74 11.17 6.47 -1.28
CA VAL A 74 11.55 6.51 -2.70
C VAL A 74 13.03 6.89 -2.79
N TRP A 75 13.79 6.15 -3.59
CA TRP A 75 15.21 6.40 -3.87
C TRP A 75 15.45 6.48 -5.37
N ASN A 76 16.55 7.12 -5.75
CA ASN A 76 17.05 7.07 -7.12
C ASN A 76 17.80 5.75 -7.34
N GLU A 77 17.62 5.16 -8.52
CA GLU A 77 18.35 3.96 -8.91
C GLU A 77 19.86 4.26 -8.95
N GLY A 78 20.66 3.38 -8.35
CA GLY A 78 22.12 3.52 -8.29
C GLY A 78 22.66 4.57 -7.30
N ASP A 79 21.83 5.44 -6.73
CA ASP A 79 22.28 6.50 -5.81
C ASP A 79 22.71 5.93 -4.46
N THR A 80 23.87 6.38 -3.96
CA THR A 80 24.39 5.96 -2.66
C THR A 80 23.78 6.69 -1.45
N GLY A 81 23.00 7.72 -1.69
CA GLY A 81 22.30 8.52 -0.70
C GLY A 81 21.13 7.82 0.00
N GLY A 82 20.50 8.57 0.91
CA GLY A 82 19.27 8.19 1.60
C GLY A 82 18.03 8.32 0.71
N ALA A 83 16.84 8.14 1.29
CA ALA A 83 15.59 8.32 0.56
C ALA A 83 15.47 9.76 0.06
N ILE A 84 14.92 9.95 -1.13
CA ILE A 84 14.52 11.26 -1.66
C ILE A 84 13.32 11.78 -0.87
N THR A 85 12.38 10.88 -0.57
CA THR A 85 11.18 11.19 0.19
C THR A 85 10.59 9.96 0.85
N TRP A 86 9.78 10.19 1.88
CA TRP A 86 8.88 9.20 2.45
C TRP A 86 7.43 9.59 2.10
N LEU A 87 6.68 8.64 1.54
CA LEU A 87 5.32 8.84 1.03
C LEU A 87 4.28 8.86 2.16
N VAL A 88 4.37 9.89 2.99
CA VAL A 88 3.49 10.14 4.15
C VAL A 88 3.09 11.62 4.19
N SER A 89 2.00 11.91 4.88
CA SER A 89 1.58 13.29 5.09
C SER A 89 2.54 14.06 6.00
N GLY A 90 2.81 15.31 5.66
CA GLY A 90 3.83 16.17 6.29
C GLY A 90 5.11 16.35 5.48
N ASN A 91 5.32 15.54 4.43
CA ASN A 91 6.47 15.62 3.52
C ASN A 91 6.15 16.25 2.17
N GLU A 92 4.98 16.87 1.99
CA GLU A 92 4.49 17.30 0.68
C GLU A 92 5.32 18.43 0.05
N VAL A 93 5.80 19.34 0.91
CA VAL A 93 6.61 20.51 0.53
C VAL A 93 8.10 20.24 0.76
N THR A 94 8.42 19.69 1.93
CA THR A 94 9.78 19.33 2.34
C THR A 94 9.89 17.81 2.41
N PRO A 95 10.45 17.14 1.39
CA PRO A 95 10.30 15.69 1.19
C PRO A 95 10.85 14.79 2.30
N LEU A 96 11.70 15.33 3.18
CA LEU A 96 12.36 14.63 4.29
C LEU A 96 12.16 15.33 5.65
N ALA A 97 11.12 16.17 5.80
CA ALA A 97 10.81 16.79 7.08
C ALA A 97 10.50 15.75 8.17
N LEU A 98 9.82 14.67 7.78
CA LEU A 98 9.56 13.49 8.60
C LEU A 98 10.31 12.30 8.04
N THR A 99 11.02 11.60 8.91
CA THR A 99 11.72 10.35 8.59
C THR A 99 11.25 9.22 9.52
N PRO A 100 11.37 7.94 9.11
CA PRO A 100 10.90 6.79 9.88
C PRO A 100 11.55 6.60 11.26
N ILE A 101 12.67 7.29 11.51
CA ILE A 101 13.38 7.27 12.80
C ILE A 101 12.70 8.20 13.81
N VAL A 102 11.94 9.20 13.37
CA VAL A 102 11.28 10.15 14.27
C VAL A 102 10.09 9.48 14.97
N ALA A 103 10.06 9.53 16.30
CA ALA A 103 8.91 9.06 17.06
C ALA A 103 7.71 10.02 16.90
N MET A 104 6.54 9.46 16.61
CA MET A 104 5.30 10.23 16.44
C MET A 104 4.48 10.26 17.72
N THR A 105 4.88 11.10 18.67
CA THR A 105 4.23 11.23 19.98
C THR A 105 3.37 12.48 20.12
N GLY A 106 3.30 13.33 19.08
CA GLY A 106 2.62 14.62 19.13
C GLY A 106 1.10 14.50 19.07
N ALA A 107 0.42 15.54 19.56
CA ALA A 107 -1.03 15.68 19.44
C ALA A 107 -1.48 15.71 17.98
N ASP A 108 -0.66 16.21 17.05
CA ASP A 108 -0.99 16.28 15.62
C ASP A 108 -0.86 14.95 14.87
N ASP A 109 -0.44 13.87 15.54
CA ASP A 109 -0.20 12.58 14.89
C ASP A 109 -1.43 11.67 15.00
N VAL A 110 -1.84 11.03 13.90
CA VAL A 110 -3.02 10.15 13.83
C VAL A 110 -2.63 8.73 13.40
N PHE A 111 -3.29 7.73 13.99
CA PHE A 111 -3.18 6.35 13.52
C PHE A 111 -4.02 6.14 12.26
N ILE A 112 -3.38 5.63 11.22
CA ILE A 112 -4.02 5.21 9.95
C ILE A 112 -4.22 3.70 9.92
N LEU A 113 -3.41 2.98 10.68
CA LEU A 113 -3.51 1.54 10.92
C LEU A 113 -3.07 1.26 12.36
N LYS A 114 -3.96 0.66 13.14
CA LYS A 114 -3.76 0.23 14.53
C LYS A 114 -4.33 -1.18 14.69
N ARG A 115 -3.80 -2.11 13.91
CA ARG A 115 -4.16 -3.53 14.04
C ARG A 115 -3.74 -4.07 15.41
N SER A 116 -4.49 -5.02 15.96
CA SER A 116 -4.22 -5.71 17.22
C SER A 116 -3.07 -6.74 17.12
N LEU A 117 -1.95 -6.34 16.53
CA LEU A 117 -0.70 -7.10 16.42
C LEU A 117 0.48 -6.13 16.67
N ALA A 118 1.68 -6.67 16.88
CA ALA A 118 2.88 -5.99 17.39
C ALA A 118 3.13 -4.57 16.83
N THR A 119 3.84 -3.72 17.59
CA THR A 119 4.15 -2.30 17.29
C THR A 119 4.64 -2.05 15.86
N SER A 120 5.24 -3.04 15.19
CA SER A 120 5.72 -2.98 13.81
C SER A 120 4.63 -2.88 12.73
N GLU A 121 3.38 -3.22 13.05
CA GLU A 121 2.24 -3.13 12.11
C GLU A 121 1.43 -1.83 12.27
N GLN A 122 1.71 -1.04 13.30
CA GLN A 122 1.02 0.23 13.50
C GLN A 122 1.60 1.31 12.59
N VAL A 123 0.72 2.11 12.00
CA VAL A 123 1.09 3.24 11.16
C VAL A 123 0.50 4.51 11.72
N LYS A 124 1.40 5.39 12.14
CA LYS A 124 1.07 6.76 12.53
C LYS A 124 1.61 7.72 11.47
N VAL A 125 0.91 8.83 11.26
CA VAL A 125 1.29 9.90 10.32
C VAL A 125 0.85 11.26 10.86
N ARG A 126 1.43 12.34 10.33
CA ARG A 126 1.13 13.70 10.75
C ARG A 126 -0.14 14.19 10.09
N ARG A 127 -1.06 14.79 10.86
CA ARG A 127 -2.20 15.54 10.32
C ARG A 127 -1.73 16.88 9.78
N VAL A 128 -2.09 17.16 8.53
CA VAL A 128 -1.84 18.43 7.85
C VAL A 128 -3.09 19.29 7.95
N VAL A 129 -2.92 20.51 8.45
CA VAL A 129 -4.01 21.47 8.66
C VAL A 129 -4.38 22.13 7.33
N VAL A 130 -5.67 22.24 7.08
CA VAL A 130 -6.24 23.04 6.00
C VAL A 130 -6.99 24.20 6.62
N SER A 131 -6.55 25.41 6.28
CA SER A 131 -7.14 26.65 6.77
C SER A 131 -7.84 27.40 5.65
N ALA A 132 -8.94 28.05 5.97
CA ALA A 132 -9.67 28.91 5.04
C ALA A 132 -10.02 30.24 5.70
N THR A 133 -10.08 31.28 4.89
CA THR A 133 -10.59 32.60 5.29
C THR A 133 -12.08 32.66 4.97
N GLN A 134 -12.92 32.86 5.99
CA GLN A 134 -14.35 33.04 5.77
C GLN A 134 -14.66 34.46 5.27
N PRO A 135 -15.73 34.67 4.50
CA PRO A 135 -16.14 36.01 4.08
C PRO A 135 -16.35 36.93 5.29
N GLY A 136 -15.60 38.02 5.35
CA GLY A 136 -15.67 39.00 6.44
C GLY A 136 -14.66 38.79 7.58
N GLU A 137 -13.85 37.72 7.54
CA GLU A 137 -12.74 37.52 8.50
C GLU A 137 -11.39 37.98 7.92
N ALA A 138 -10.56 38.61 8.76
CA ALA A 138 -9.24 39.12 8.37
C ALA A 138 -8.13 38.04 8.37
N SER A 139 -8.35 36.90 9.02
CA SER A 139 -7.36 35.83 9.18
C SER A 139 -7.93 34.45 8.83
N SER A 140 -7.05 33.59 8.31
CA SER A 140 -7.39 32.20 7.97
C SER A 140 -7.48 31.36 9.23
N ARG A 141 -8.53 30.54 9.35
CA ARG A 141 -8.73 29.63 10.48
C ARG A 141 -8.68 28.17 10.03
N PRO A 142 -8.22 27.25 10.90
CA PRO A 142 -8.22 25.83 10.61
C PRO A 142 -9.66 25.31 10.51
N ILE A 143 -10.01 24.74 9.36
CA ILE A 143 -11.36 24.21 9.09
C ILE A 143 -11.37 22.68 8.92
N ALA A 144 -10.19 22.09 8.70
CA ALA A 144 -10.04 20.67 8.44
C ALA A 144 -8.62 20.22 8.70
N ARG A 145 -8.43 18.90 8.86
CA ARG A 145 -7.13 18.27 8.67
C ARG A 145 -7.26 17.06 7.76
N TYR A 146 -6.18 16.72 7.08
CA TYR A 146 -6.05 15.44 6.38
C TYR A 146 -4.74 14.77 6.75
N ALA A 147 -4.67 13.46 6.54
CA ALA A 147 -3.43 12.71 6.62
C ALA A 147 -3.46 11.55 5.61
N TYR A 148 -2.30 11.04 5.24
CA TYR A 148 -2.24 9.87 4.36
C TYR A 148 -0.96 9.07 4.57
N TRP A 149 -1.02 7.81 4.19
CA TRP A 149 0.12 6.90 4.12
C TRP A 149 0.02 6.06 2.86
N VAL A 150 1.17 5.86 2.19
CA VAL A 150 1.31 4.96 1.06
C VAL A 150 2.12 3.74 1.48
N SER A 151 1.54 2.56 1.28
CA SER A 151 2.20 1.27 1.39
C SER A 151 2.51 0.74 -0.01
N ASP A 152 3.66 0.11 -0.19
CA ASP A 152 3.93 -0.70 -1.38
C ASP A 152 3.14 -2.02 -1.26
N GLU A 153 2.27 -2.31 -2.23
CA GLU A 153 1.47 -3.53 -2.30
C GLU A 153 2.10 -4.57 -3.24
N SER A 154 3.15 -4.18 -3.98
CA SER A 154 3.99 -5.07 -4.81
C SER A 154 4.80 -6.06 -3.97
N LEU A 155 4.61 -6.00 -2.65
CA LEU A 155 5.06 -6.97 -1.66
C LEU A 155 4.29 -8.30 -1.76
N LYS A 156 3.10 -8.31 -2.36
CA LYS A 156 2.17 -9.44 -2.29
C LYS A 156 2.20 -10.34 -3.52
N VAL A 157 1.99 -11.62 -3.30
CA VAL A 157 1.91 -12.66 -4.33
C VAL A 157 0.51 -12.75 -4.95
N SER A 158 0.42 -12.95 -6.27
CA SER A 158 -0.90 -13.14 -6.90
C SER A 158 -1.57 -14.44 -6.50
N VAL A 159 -2.80 -14.37 -5.96
CA VAL A 159 -3.67 -15.55 -5.75
C VAL A 159 -4.14 -16.15 -7.11
N ASN A 160 -4.00 -15.39 -8.20
CA ASN A 160 -4.56 -15.71 -9.51
C ASN A 160 -3.52 -16.35 -10.44
N VAL A 161 -3.00 -17.52 -10.06
CA VAL A 161 -2.10 -18.32 -10.89
C VAL A 161 -2.94 -19.30 -11.70
N ARG A 162 -3.05 -19.07 -13.02
CA ARG A 162 -3.75 -19.99 -13.93
C ARG A 162 -2.89 -21.24 -14.16
N SER A 163 -3.45 -22.42 -13.94
CA SER A 163 -2.76 -23.72 -14.12
C SER A 163 -2.66 -24.17 -15.58
N ASP A 164 -3.33 -23.49 -16.50
CA ASP A 164 -3.50 -23.85 -17.92
C ASP A 164 -2.56 -23.11 -18.87
N VAL A 165 -1.78 -22.12 -18.40
CA VAL A 165 -0.87 -21.34 -19.25
C VAL A 165 0.53 -21.92 -19.18
N SER A 166 0.96 -22.58 -20.24
CA SER A 166 2.37 -22.93 -20.46
C SER A 166 3.16 -21.71 -20.95
N PRO A 167 4.42 -21.51 -20.51
CA PRO A 167 5.25 -20.43 -21.01
C PRO A 167 5.51 -20.56 -22.53
N PRO A 168 5.75 -19.45 -23.25
CA PRO A 168 6.07 -19.46 -24.67
C PRO A 168 7.26 -20.37 -24.99
N SER A 169 7.31 -20.88 -26.23
CA SER A 169 8.42 -21.69 -26.72
C SER A 169 9.76 -20.95 -26.56
N GLY A 170 10.72 -21.56 -25.87
CA GLY A 170 12.00 -20.94 -25.47
C GLY A 170 12.08 -20.58 -23.97
N PHE A 171 10.92 -20.46 -23.31
CA PHE A 171 10.84 -20.20 -21.87
C PHE A 171 10.39 -21.43 -21.04
N SER A 172 10.34 -22.61 -21.65
CA SER A 172 9.95 -23.87 -20.98
C SER A 172 10.89 -24.30 -19.85
N ASN A 173 12.12 -23.79 -19.83
CA ASN A 173 13.13 -24.08 -18.79
C ASN A 173 13.09 -23.06 -17.64
N TYR A 174 12.22 -22.05 -17.73
CA TYR A 174 12.14 -20.98 -16.75
C TYR A 174 11.11 -21.38 -15.69
N PRO A 175 11.47 -21.37 -14.40
CA PRO A 175 10.54 -21.71 -13.35
C PRO A 175 9.37 -20.72 -13.37
N VAL A 176 8.18 -21.18 -13.80
CA VAL A 176 6.93 -20.49 -13.49
C VAL A 176 6.81 -20.51 -11.97
N PRO A 177 6.64 -19.36 -11.29
CA PRO A 177 6.53 -19.36 -9.84
C PRO A 177 5.49 -20.39 -9.40
N ARG A 178 5.93 -21.47 -8.75
CA ARG A 178 5.06 -22.47 -8.13
C ARG A 178 4.59 -21.87 -6.83
N THR A 179 3.70 -20.92 -6.99
CA THR A 179 2.98 -20.25 -5.93
C THR A 179 2.09 -21.20 -5.12
N ARG A 180 2.07 -22.49 -5.47
CA ARG A 180 1.20 -23.56 -4.98
C ARG A 180 1.19 -23.75 -3.46
N SER A 181 2.28 -23.52 -2.71
CA SER A 181 2.28 -23.81 -1.27
C SER A 181 1.37 -22.88 -0.46
N ILE A 182 1.54 -21.57 -0.59
CA ILE A 182 0.79 -20.54 0.13
C ILE A 182 -0.63 -20.37 -0.43
N ILE A 183 -0.76 -20.59 -1.72
CA ILE A 183 -2.00 -20.44 -2.47
C ILE A 183 -2.88 -21.69 -2.33
N SER A 184 -2.34 -22.90 -2.13
CA SER A 184 -3.14 -24.14 -2.02
C SER A 184 -4.24 -24.05 -0.97
N ALA A 185 -3.96 -23.45 0.19
CA ALA A 185 -4.94 -23.23 1.24
C ALA A 185 -6.08 -22.27 0.83
N LEU A 186 -5.76 -21.22 0.04
CA LEU A 186 -6.74 -20.22 -0.41
C LEU A 186 -7.42 -20.59 -1.74
N THR A 187 -6.77 -21.38 -2.60
CA THR A 187 -7.23 -21.71 -3.96
C THR A 187 -7.94 -23.04 -4.08
N ALA A 188 -7.72 -23.97 -3.15
CA ALA A 188 -8.60 -25.13 -3.02
C ALA A 188 -10.06 -24.71 -2.78
N GLU A 189 -10.27 -23.54 -2.16
CA GLU A 189 -11.58 -23.07 -1.73
C GLU A 189 -12.21 -21.98 -2.62
N ILE A 190 -11.45 -21.38 -3.55
CA ILE A 190 -11.92 -20.32 -4.44
C ILE A 190 -11.81 -20.77 -5.90
N SER A 191 -12.95 -20.86 -6.59
CA SER A 191 -13.01 -21.18 -8.02
C SER A 191 -12.25 -20.15 -8.86
N ASP A 192 -11.61 -20.58 -9.96
CA ASP A 192 -10.77 -19.73 -10.82
C ASP A 192 -11.47 -18.44 -11.31
N ASN A 193 -12.79 -18.51 -11.53
CA ASN A 193 -13.62 -17.39 -11.98
C ASN A 193 -13.87 -16.33 -10.89
N ASN A 194 -13.76 -16.70 -9.62
CA ASN A 194 -14.00 -15.82 -8.49
C ASN A 194 -12.71 -15.15 -7.99
N ARG A 195 -11.54 -15.75 -8.22
CA ARG A 195 -10.24 -15.19 -7.77
C ARG A 195 -10.02 -13.76 -8.26
N ALA A 196 -10.30 -13.46 -9.53
CA ALA A 196 -10.12 -12.13 -10.10
C ALA A 196 -11.07 -11.05 -9.50
N LYS A 197 -12.08 -11.45 -8.72
CA LYS A 197 -13.09 -10.55 -8.15
C LYS A 197 -12.79 -10.20 -6.69
N ILE A 198 -11.72 -10.73 -6.09
CA ILE A 198 -11.41 -10.57 -4.66
C ILE A 198 -10.35 -9.49 -4.49
N LEU A 199 -10.79 -8.29 -4.17
CA LEU A 199 -9.97 -7.12 -3.91
C LEU A 199 -9.74 -6.89 -2.41
N SER A 200 -10.55 -7.52 -1.55
CA SER A 200 -10.44 -7.44 -0.09
C SER A 200 -10.91 -8.72 0.60
N VAL A 201 -10.48 -8.93 1.85
CA VAL A 201 -10.97 -10.03 2.70
C VAL A 201 -12.50 -10.01 2.83
N ASP A 202 -13.12 -8.84 2.86
CA ASP A 202 -14.56 -8.72 3.08
C ASP A 202 -15.38 -9.18 1.86
N GLN A 203 -14.80 -9.12 0.66
CA GLN A 203 -15.44 -9.63 -0.55
C GLN A 203 -15.50 -11.16 -0.59
N LEU A 204 -14.59 -11.87 0.12
CA LEU A 204 -14.68 -13.33 0.25
C LEU A 204 -15.97 -13.74 0.97
N ALA A 205 -16.37 -13.00 2.01
CA ALA A 205 -17.61 -13.25 2.73
C ALA A 205 -18.86 -13.00 1.87
N LEU A 206 -18.78 -12.03 0.94
CA LEU A 206 -19.88 -11.67 0.04
C LEU A 206 -20.05 -12.68 -1.12
N LEU A 207 -18.98 -13.37 -1.50
CA LEU A 207 -18.99 -14.37 -2.58
C LEU A 207 -19.60 -15.71 -2.18
N GLY A 208 -20.14 -15.84 -0.95
CA GLY A 208 -20.79 -17.06 -0.48
C GLY A 208 -19.84 -18.25 -0.31
N ILE A 209 -18.53 -17.99 -0.22
CA ILE A 209 -17.51 -19.02 -0.04
C ILE A 209 -17.53 -19.40 1.46
N THR A 210 -18.01 -20.60 1.76
CA THR A 210 -18.07 -21.16 3.11
C THR A 210 -17.05 -22.28 3.26
N GLY A 211 -16.20 -22.24 4.29
CA GLY A 211 -15.16 -23.26 4.53
C GLY A 211 -13.81 -22.69 4.96
N PHE A 212 -13.55 -21.41 4.70
CA PHE A 212 -12.24 -20.81 4.97
C PHE A 212 -12.09 -20.37 6.43
N ASP A 213 -10.93 -20.63 7.02
CA ASP A 213 -10.53 -20.00 8.28
C ASP A 213 -10.22 -18.52 8.05
N ARG A 214 -11.15 -17.65 8.45
CA ARG A 214 -11.00 -16.19 8.36
C ARG A 214 -9.75 -15.72 9.10
N GLY A 215 -9.32 -16.39 10.17
CA GLY A 215 -8.07 -16.08 10.88
C GLY A 215 -6.84 -16.29 9.99
N SER A 216 -6.72 -17.46 9.37
CA SER A 216 -5.64 -17.74 8.41
C SER A 216 -5.67 -16.82 7.19
N VAL A 217 -6.84 -16.56 6.61
CA VAL A 217 -6.96 -15.67 5.44
C VAL A 217 -6.57 -14.23 5.79
N THR A 218 -7.03 -13.70 6.93
CA THR A 218 -6.65 -12.35 7.39
C THR A 218 -5.17 -12.24 7.76
N THR A 219 -4.54 -13.35 8.14
CA THR A 219 -3.10 -13.44 8.44
C THR A 219 -2.27 -13.51 7.16
N LEU A 220 -2.76 -14.18 6.11
CA LEU A 220 -2.08 -14.33 4.83
C LEU A 220 -2.35 -13.18 3.84
N TRP A 221 -3.46 -12.45 3.99
CA TRP A 221 -3.86 -11.32 3.12
C TRP A 221 -2.81 -10.19 2.99
N PRO A 222 -1.95 -9.91 4.00
CA PRO A 222 -0.82 -9.00 3.85
C PRO A 222 0.29 -9.52 2.92
N SER A 223 0.27 -10.80 2.54
CA SER A 223 1.28 -11.45 1.68
C SER A 223 0.74 -11.91 0.34
N VAL A 224 -0.59 -11.88 0.13
CA VAL A 224 -1.23 -12.28 -1.12
C VAL A 224 -2.24 -11.23 -1.62
N THR A 225 -2.41 -11.10 -2.92
CA THR A 225 -3.37 -10.20 -3.56
C THR A 225 -3.99 -10.89 -4.77
N ALA A 226 -5.29 -10.72 -5.04
CA ALA A 226 -5.88 -11.29 -6.26
C ALA A 226 -5.72 -10.40 -7.50
N ASN A 227 -5.19 -9.18 -7.29
CA ASN A 227 -4.95 -8.18 -8.31
C ASN A 227 -3.51 -8.15 -8.82
N ALA A 228 -2.61 -8.97 -8.25
CA ALA A 228 -1.30 -9.09 -8.88
C ALA A 228 -1.53 -9.71 -10.27
N PRO A 229 -1.12 -9.00 -11.32
CA PRO A 229 -1.56 -9.27 -12.67
C PRO A 229 -1.04 -10.59 -13.21
N ARG A 230 -1.77 -11.08 -14.22
CA ARG A 230 -1.48 -12.32 -14.94
C ARG A 230 -0.13 -12.18 -15.66
N LEU A 231 0.74 -13.18 -15.47
CA LEU A 231 1.98 -13.32 -16.23
C LEU A 231 1.64 -13.65 -17.69
N TYR A 232 1.46 -12.62 -18.53
CA TYR A 232 1.34 -12.80 -19.98
C TYR A 232 2.74 -12.71 -20.60
N PHE A 233 3.35 -13.87 -20.83
CA PHE A 233 4.69 -13.97 -21.43
C PHE A 233 4.69 -13.78 -22.97
N ALA A 234 3.52 -13.63 -23.60
CA ALA A 234 3.38 -13.70 -25.06
C ALA A 234 3.75 -12.42 -25.83
N GLU A 235 4.17 -11.34 -25.17
CA GLU A 235 4.42 -10.03 -25.83
C GLU A 235 5.77 -9.41 -25.43
N VAL A 236 6.82 -10.22 -25.22
CA VAL A 236 8.18 -9.70 -24.97
C VAL A 236 8.81 -9.25 -26.30
N GLY A 237 8.35 -8.13 -26.80
CA GLY A 237 8.81 -7.46 -28.02
C GLY A 237 8.85 -5.94 -27.88
N ALA A 238 9.19 -5.43 -26.69
CA ALA A 238 9.51 -4.02 -26.35
C ALA A 238 9.67 -3.92 -24.81
N PRO A 239 10.18 -2.81 -24.23
CA PRO A 239 10.11 -2.54 -22.79
C PRO A 239 8.67 -2.24 -22.38
N GLN A 240 7.78 -3.21 -22.58
CA GLN A 240 6.42 -3.15 -22.10
C GLN A 240 6.45 -3.50 -20.62
N LEU A 241 5.89 -2.60 -19.82
CA LEU A 241 5.64 -2.81 -18.41
C LEU A 241 4.91 -4.15 -18.25
N VAL A 242 5.60 -5.15 -17.70
CA VAL A 242 4.92 -6.36 -17.21
C VAL A 242 4.19 -5.89 -15.97
N PRO A 243 2.86 -5.76 -16.00
CA PRO A 243 2.14 -5.41 -14.79
C PRO A 243 2.54 -6.45 -13.74
N GLY A 244 2.77 -6.05 -12.47
CA GLY A 244 3.04 -7.00 -11.37
C GLY A 244 4.46 -7.50 -11.26
N SER A 245 5.44 -6.73 -11.73
CA SER A 245 6.84 -6.99 -11.40
C SER A 245 7.01 -7.10 -9.89
N PHE A 246 7.59 -8.22 -9.44
CA PHE A 246 7.96 -8.42 -8.05
C PHE A 246 8.99 -7.37 -7.65
N ASN A 247 8.68 -6.62 -6.60
CA ASN A 247 9.64 -5.68 -6.04
C ASN A 247 10.65 -6.46 -5.18
N ALA A 248 11.91 -6.50 -5.61
CA ALA A 248 13.04 -7.08 -4.87
C ALA A 248 13.24 -6.42 -3.49
N ASN A 249 12.69 -5.24 -3.24
CA ASN A 249 12.70 -4.64 -1.92
C ASN A 249 11.56 -5.11 -1.03
N SER A 250 10.89 -6.22 -1.39
CA SER A 250 9.76 -6.73 -0.64
C SER A 250 10.13 -7.34 0.70
N ARG A 251 9.33 -7.02 1.72
CA ARG A 251 9.38 -7.59 3.08
C ARG A 251 8.42 -8.76 3.29
N ALA A 252 7.65 -9.14 2.28
CA ALA A 252 6.84 -10.36 2.36
C ALA A 252 7.75 -11.58 2.15
N GLN A 253 8.23 -12.13 3.26
CA GLN A 253 9.00 -13.38 3.30
C GLN A 253 8.29 -14.53 2.58
N ILE A 254 6.97 -14.62 2.77
CA ILE A 254 6.09 -15.55 2.06
C ILE A 254 6.19 -15.38 0.52
N ALA A 255 6.27 -14.14 0.04
CA ALA A 255 6.44 -13.88 -1.39
C ALA A 255 7.80 -14.36 -1.89
N TRP A 256 8.86 -14.03 -1.14
CA TRP A 256 10.20 -14.50 -1.42
C TRP A 256 10.32 -16.01 -1.46
N ASN A 257 9.73 -16.72 -0.49
CA ASN A 257 9.73 -18.17 -0.46
C ASN A 257 9.03 -18.74 -1.70
N ALA A 258 7.86 -18.22 -2.08
CA ALA A 258 7.17 -18.64 -3.30
C ALA A 258 8.01 -18.44 -4.58
N TYR A 259 8.87 -17.41 -4.63
CA TYR A 259 9.77 -17.18 -5.76
C TYR A 259 11.02 -18.07 -5.70
N LEU A 260 11.67 -18.15 -4.54
CA LEU A 260 12.93 -18.86 -4.29
C LEU A 260 12.78 -20.39 -4.28
N ASP A 261 11.63 -20.92 -3.85
CA ASP A 261 11.35 -22.36 -3.82
C ASP A 261 11.35 -23.00 -5.22
N ASN A 262 11.29 -22.18 -6.29
CA ASN A 262 11.42 -22.68 -7.66
C ASN A 262 12.86 -22.87 -8.12
N LEU A 263 13.81 -22.49 -7.27
CA LEU A 263 15.23 -22.55 -7.54
C LEU A 263 15.81 -23.73 -6.77
N THR A 264 16.77 -24.44 -7.37
CA THR A 264 17.52 -25.48 -6.69
C THR A 264 18.59 -24.82 -5.80
N LEU A 265 18.16 -24.36 -4.62
CA LEU A 265 19.03 -23.72 -3.64
C LEU A 265 19.75 -24.78 -2.79
N THR A 266 20.97 -24.46 -2.35
CA THR A 266 21.72 -25.31 -1.40
C THR A 266 21.36 -25.02 0.06
N VAL A 267 20.62 -23.92 0.29
CA VAL A 267 20.13 -23.45 1.59
C VAL A 267 18.61 -23.32 1.53
N SER A 268 17.96 -23.18 2.69
CA SER A 268 16.52 -22.90 2.72
C SER A 268 16.22 -21.56 2.04
N SER A 269 15.01 -21.41 1.47
CA SER A 269 14.56 -20.13 0.89
C SER A 269 14.54 -19.00 1.92
N GLU A 270 14.32 -19.34 3.19
CA GLU A 270 14.37 -18.40 4.31
C GLU A 270 15.78 -17.89 4.60
N ASP A 271 16.76 -18.80 4.69
CA ASP A 271 18.14 -18.43 4.95
C ASP A 271 18.71 -17.62 3.77
N ALA A 272 18.36 -17.99 2.53
CA ALA A 272 18.69 -17.21 1.35
C ALA A 272 18.07 -15.80 1.42
N TYR A 273 16.79 -15.68 1.76
CA TYR A 273 16.12 -14.40 1.90
C TYR A 273 16.82 -13.49 2.94
N ASN A 274 17.14 -14.03 4.12
CA ASN A 274 17.80 -13.26 5.16
C ASN A 274 19.24 -12.87 4.78
N ALA A 275 20.01 -13.78 4.16
CA ALA A 275 21.38 -13.51 3.73
C ALA A 275 21.50 -12.38 2.68
N ILE A 276 20.52 -12.22 1.79
CA ILE A 276 20.53 -11.15 0.78
C ILE A 276 20.12 -9.80 1.40
N ARG A 277 19.32 -9.82 2.48
CA ARG A 277 18.69 -8.62 3.06
C ARG A 277 19.47 -7.95 4.19
N ASP A 278 20.48 -8.58 4.80
CA ASP A 278 21.25 -8.02 5.92
C ASP A 278 22.06 -6.72 5.64
N ALA A 279 21.78 -6.03 4.53
CA ALA A 279 22.32 -4.72 4.25
C ALA A 279 21.48 -3.59 4.85
N SER A 280 22.17 -2.55 5.32
CA SER A 280 21.60 -1.29 5.85
C SER A 280 20.81 -0.46 4.81
N ARG A 281 20.48 -1.00 3.63
CA ARG A 281 19.83 -0.29 2.53
C ARG A 281 19.02 -1.21 1.62
N PRO A 282 17.98 -0.68 0.94
CA PRO A 282 17.31 -1.39 -0.14
C PRO A 282 18.27 -1.71 -1.31
N PHE A 283 17.87 -2.66 -2.15
CA PHE A 283 18.45 -2.89 -3.47
C PHE A 283 18.19 -1.68 -4.35
N ARG A 284 19.27 -1.17 -4.94
CA ARG A 284 19.26 0.09 -5.71
C ARG A 284 19.07 -0.09 -7.19
N SER A 285 19.17 -1.31 -7.68
CA SER A 285 18.94 -1.71 -9.05
C SER A 285 18.79 -3.23 -9.08
N VAL A 286 18.30 -3.77 -10.20
CA VAL A 286 18.28 -5.22 -10.39
C VAL A 286 19.71 -5.78 -10.36
N ALA A 287 20.69 -5.06 -10.90
CA ALA A 287 22.10 -5.45 -10.88
C ALA A 287 22.69 -5.51 -9.46
N ASP A 288 22.31 -4.58 -8.57
CA ASP A 288 22.72 -4.60 -7.17
C ASP A 288 22.13 -5.80 -6.41
N PHE A 289 20.88 -6.16 -6.71
CA PHE A 289 20.29 -7.41 -6.22
C PHE A 289 21.04 -8.64 -6.75
N GLN A 290 21.36 -8.68 -8.05
CA GLN A 290 22.12 -9.78 -8.66
C GLN A 290 23.47 -10.00 -7.97
N ALA A 291 24.23 -8.92 -7.77
CA ALA A 291 25.53 -8.98 -7.14
C ALA A 291 25.45 -9.55 -5.71
N LYS A 292 24.42 -9.16 -4.95
CA LYS A 292 24.20 -9.67 -3.60
C LYS A 292 23.73 -11.11 -3.55
N LEU A 293 22.84 -11.51 -4.46
CA LEU A 293 22.42 -12.90 -4.57
C LEU A 293 23.62 -13.80 -4.86
N ALA A 294 24.46 -13.41 -5.83
CA ALA A 294 25.67 -14.14 -6.18
C ALA A 294 26.71 -14.19 -5.05
N ALA A 295 26.81 -13.13 -4.24
CA ALA A 295 27.77 -13.06 -3.14
C ALA A 295 27.34 -13.87 -1.89
N ASN A 296 26.03 -13.95 -1.61
CA ASN A 296 25.54 -14.47 -0.33
C ASN A 296 24.82 -15.82 -0.43
N VAL A 297 24.45 -16.27 -1.62
CA VAL A 297 23.72 -17.53 -1.81
C VAL A 297 24.48 -18.41 -2.78
N SER A 298 24.95 -19.57 -2.31
CA SER A 298 25.49 -20.60 -3.19
C SER A 298 24.32 -21.35 -3.84
N ILE A 299 24.18 -21.19 -5.14
CA ILE A 299 23.16 -21.85 -5.96
C ILE A 299 23.89 -22.97 -6.69
N GLY A 300 23.36 -24.19 -6.69
CA GLY A 300 24.05 -25.42 -7.14
C GLY A 300 24.56 -25.40 -8.59
N SER A 301 24.06 -26.29 -9.46
CA SER A 301 24.52 -26.36 -10.87
C SER A 301 23.99 -25.25 -11.78
N VAL A 302 23.23 -24.29 -11.24
CA VAL A 302 22.67 -23.14 -11.96
C VAL A 302 23.36 -21.88 -11.41
N ASN A 303 23.98 -21.08 -12.28
CA ASN A 303 24.64 -19.86 -11.82
C ASN A 303 23.61 -18.74 -11.53
N ALA A 304 23.99 -17.79 -10.67
CA ALA A 304 23.13 -16.66 -10.29
C ALA A 304 22.66 -15.82 -11.52
N ALA A 305 23.46 -15.79 -12.58
CA ALA A 305 23.12 -15.09 -13.82
C ALA A 305 21.95 -15.75 -14.57
N THR A 306 21.89 -17.08 -14.66
CA THR A 306 20.78 -17.81 -15.28
C THR A 306 19.47 -17.56 -14.53
N ILE A 307 19.53 -17.52 -13.19
CA ILE A 307 18.36 -17.24 -12.35
C ILE A 307 17.89 -15.82 -12.55
N VAL A 308 18.78 -14.84 -12.55
CA VAL A 308 18.30 -13.47 -12.70
C VAL A 308 17.89 -13.19 -14.13
N ASN A 309 18.53 -13.78 -15.14
CA ASN A 309 18.02 -13.74 -16.51
C ASN A 309 16.64 -14.39 -16.63
N SER A 310 16.32 -15.35 -15.76
CA SER A 310 15.00 -15.97 -15.68
C SER A 310 13.95 -15.11 -14.97
N LEU A 311 14.38 -14.27 -14.04
CA LEU A 311 13.53 -13.39 -13.25
C LEU A 311 13.46 -11.95 -13.79
N ALA A 312 14.41 -11.55 -14.64
CA ALA A 312 14.57 -10.19 -15.14
C ALA A 312 13.31 -9.57 -15.77
N PRO A 313 12.46 -10.32 -16.53
CA PRO A 313 11.24 -9.74 -17.08
C PRO A 313 10.21 -9.31 -16.02
N ILE A 314 10.30 -9.88 -14.81
CA ILE A 314 9.32 -9.70 -13.73
C ILE A 314 9.94 -9.15 -12.44
N LEU A 315 11.24 -8.86 -12.42
CA LEU A 315 11.95 -8.39 -11.23
C LEU A 315 12.22 -6.90 -11.34
N GLY A 316 11.66 -6.13 -10.41
CA GLY A 316 11.89 -4.69 -10.28
C GLY A 316 12.43 -4.33 -8.91
N VAL A 317 12.99 -3.14 -8.77
CA VAL A 317 13.34 -2.52 -7.47
C VAL A 317 12.32 -1.46 -7.03
N ARG A 318 11.24 -1.35 -7.79
CA ARG A 318 10.10 -0.45 -7.58
C ARG A 318 8.82 -1.25 -7.64
N GLY A 319 7.86 -0.82 -6.82
CA GLY A 319 6.48 -1.26 -6.87
C GLY A 319 5.64 -0.52 -7.90
N ASP A 320 4.70 -1.23 -8.50
CA ASP A 320 3.74 -0.70 -9.47
C ASP A 320 2.32 -0.61 -8.89
N THR A 321 2.09 -1.25 -7.74
CA THR A 321 0.82 -1.26 -7.02
C THR A 321 1.05 -0.78 -5.59
N PHE A 322 0.21 0.16 -5.15
CA PHE A 322 0.31 0.76 -3.83
C PHE A 322 -1.04 0.78 -3.14
N LEU A 323 -1.03 0.54 -1.83
CA LEU A 323 -2.17 0.77 -0.96
C LEU A 323 -2.04 2.18 -0.39
N VAL A 324 -3.04 3.02 -0.61
CA VAL A 324 -3.12 4.35 -0.02
C VAL A 324 -4.23 4.37 1.00
N ARG A 325 -3.89 4.70 2.24
CA ARG A 325 -4.88 5.03 3.26
C ARG A 325 -4.85 6.51 3.55
N ALA A 326 -6.02 7.12 3.61
CA ALA A 326 -6.15 8.53 3.90
C ALA A 326 -7.20 8.78 4.99
N TYR A 327 -6.95 9.84 5.74
CA TYR A 327 -7.76 10.32 6.84
C TYR A 327 -8.17 11.77 6.57
N GLY A 328 -9.38 12.13 6.99
CA GLY A 328 -9.86 13.50 6.96
C GLY A 328 -10.73 13.79 8.17
N GLU A 329 -10.56 14.97 8.74
CA GLU A 329 -11.42 15.51 9.79
C GLU A 329 -11.93 16.89 9.43
N THR A 330 -13.11 17.22 9.94
CA THR A 330 -13.68 18.57 9.90
C THR A 330 -13.57 19.19 11.28
N LEU A 331 -13.19 20.47 11.30
CA LEU A 331 -13.00 21.22 12.53
C LEU A 331 -14.09 22.28 12.67
N ASN A 332 -14.54 22.49 13.91
CA ASN A 332 -15.33 23.66 14.27
C ASN A 332 -14.41 24.89 14.28
N PRO A 333 -14.61 25.86 13.36
CA PRO A 333 -13.74 27.05 13.26
C PRO A 333 -13.88 28.02 14.44
N GLY A 334 -14.86 27.81 15.33
CA GLY A 334 -15.03 28.58 16.56
C GLY A 334 -14.19 28.07 17.74
N LEU A 335 -13.53 26.92 17.62
CA LEU A 335 -12.68 26.32 18.64
C LEU A 335 -11.22 26.33 18.18
N ASP A 336 -10.28 26.31 19.14
CA ASP A 336 -8.87 26.10 18.84
C ASP A 336 -8.69 24.72 18.21
N ALA A 337 -7.97 24.61 17.10
CA ALA A 337 -7.75 23.33 16.45
C ALA A 337 -7.02 22.31 17.34
N THR A 338 -6.25 22.77 18.31
CA THR A 338 -5.56 21.90 19.29
C THR A 338 -6.54 21.27 20.30
N ASP A 339 -7.74 21.83 20.46
CA ASP A 339 -8.80 21.24 21.30
C ASP A 339 -9.35 19.96 20.65
N PRO A 340 -9.32 18.81 21.34
CA PRO A 340 -9.93 17.57 20.85
C PRO A 340 -11.42 17.73 20.49
N SER A 341 -12.13 18.65 21.14
CA SER A 341 -13.55 18.96 20.92
C SER A 341 -13.79 19.75 19.64
N ALA A 342 -12.74 20.26 18.99
CA ALA A 342 -12.85 20.94 17.71
C ALA A 342 -13.22 19.97 16.57
N VAL A 343 -12.94 18.67 16.72
CA VAL A 343 -13.26 17.67 15.68
C VAL A 343 -14.75 17.39 15.65
N THR A 344 -15.44 17.81 14.58
CA THR A 344 -16.89 17.58 14.41
C THR A 344 -17.18 16.22 13.78
N ALA A 345 -16.34 15.78 12.84
CA ALA A 345 -16.45 14.48 12.19
C ALA A 345 -15.09 14.03 11.64
N SER A 346 -14.91 12.72 11.51
CA SER A 346 -13.74 12.10 10.88
C SER A 346 -14.12 10.99 9.92
N ALA A 347 -13.26 10.74 8.93
CA ALA A 347 -13.46 9.70 7.94
C ALA A 347 -12.12 9.12 7.49
N TYR A 348 -12.13 7.81 7.22
CA TYR A 348 -10.99 7.05 6.72
C TYR A 348 -11.34 6.38 5.41
N CYS A 349 -10.44 6.41 4.44
CA CYS A 349 -10.59 5.67 3.20
C CYS A 349 -9.33 4.92 2.84
N GLU A 350 -9.53 3.87 2.05
CA GLU A 350 -8.48 3.02 1.52
C GLU A 350 -8.67 2.90 0.01
N ALA A 351 -7.57 3.03 -0.72
CA ALA A 351 -7.55 2.92 -2.17
C ALA A 351 -6.36 2.07 -2.62
N LEU A 352 -6.60 1.20 -3.59
CA LEU A 352 -5.51 0.59 -4.35
C LEU A 352 -5.23 1.45 -5.57
N VAL A 353 -3.96 1.74 -5.77
CA VAL A 353 -3.46 2.62 -6.82
C VAL A 353 -2.44 1.83 -7.64
N GLN A 354 -2.66 1.77 -8.95
CA GLN A 354 -1.82 0.99 -9.86
C GLN A 354 -1.27 1.86 -10.98
N ARG A 355 0.01 1.68 -11.30
CA ARG A 355 0.62 2.32 -12.48
C ARG A 355 0.12 1.66 -13.75
N THR A 356 -0.20 2.48 -14.74
CA THR A 356 -0.66 2.03 -16.06
C THR A 356 0.35 2.42 -17.13
N PRO A 357 0.40 1.75 -18.29
CA PRO A 357 1.26 2.14 -19.40
C PRO A 357 0.88 3.47 -20.05
N THR A 358 -0.21 4.11 -19.61
CA THR A 358 -0.63 5.41 -20.13
C THR A 358 0.31 6.50 -19.63
N GLN A 359 0.84 7.34 -20.53
CA GLN A 359 1.69 8.47 -20.17
C GLN A 359 0.89 9.59 -19.49
N ALA A 360 1.51 10.24 -18.51
CA ALA A 360 1.05 11.40 -17.74
C ALA A 360 2.00 12.60 -17.95
N GLY A 361 2.39 12.83 -19.21
CA GLY A 361 3.29 13.93 -19.59
C GLY A 361 4.66 13.82 -18.91
N ALA A 362 5.13 14.93 -18.33
CA ALA A 362 6.45 15.01 -17.68
C ALA A 362 6.61 14.11 -16.45
N TYR A 363 5.51 13.57 -15.90
CA TYR A 363 5.53 12.72 -14.71
C TYR A 363 5.55 11.22 -15.03
N GLY A 364 5.84 10.84 -16.28
CA GLY A 364 5.97 9.44 -16.72
C GLY A 364 4.63 8.72 -16.76
N TYR A 365 4.55 7.49 -16.24
CA TYR A 365 3.37 6.64 -16.34
C TYR A 365 2.29 6.98 -15.31
N ARG A 366 1.02 6.94 -15.72
CA ARG A 366 -0.14 7.37 -14.94
C ARG A 366 -0.52 6.34 -13.89
N TYR A 367 -0.75 6.81 -12.67
CA TYR A 367 -1.41 6.04 -11.62
C TYR A 367 -2.93 6.18 -11.67
N VAL A 368 -3.63 5.06 -11.51
CA VAL A 368 -5.09 4.97 -11.52
C VAL A 368 -5.57 4.25 -10.27
N VAL A 369 -6.65 4.74 -9.66
CA VAL A 369 -7.32 4.09 -8.55
C VAL A 369 -8.12 2.90 -9.10
N THR A 370 -7.76 1.68 -8.72
CA THR A 370 -8.43 0.45 -9.15
C THR A 370 -9.50 0.00 -8.14
N TYR A 371 -9.31 0.33 -6.87
CA TYR A 371 -10.23 0.02 -5.79
C TYR A 371 -10.31 1.17 -4.81
N PHE A 372 -11.50 1.39 -4.25
CA PHE A 372 -11.73 2.40 -3.23
C PHE A 372 -12.79 1.90 -2.25
N ARG A 373 -12.56 2.11 -0.97
CA ARG A 373 -13.58 1.95 0.07
C ARG A 373 -13.44 2.96 1.20
N TRP A 374 -14.53 3.16 1.92
CA TRP A 374 -14.52 3.79 3.23
C TRP A 374 -14.20 2.72 4.28
N LEU A 375 -13.39 3.08 5.28
CA LEU A 375 -13.05 2.21 6.39
C LEU A 375 -14.00 2.45 7.57
N ALA A 376 -14.48 1.37 8.18
CA ALA A 376 -15.22 1.41 9.42
C ALA A 376 -14.26 1.50 10.61
N PRO A 377 -14.73 1.88 11.82
CA PRO A 377 -13.88 1.92 13.01
C PRO A 377 -13.16 0.61 13.34
N ALA A 378 -13.69 -0.53 12.92
CA ALA A 378 -13.08 -1.84 13.10
C ALA A 378 -11.91 -2.13 12.14
N ASP A 379 -11.77 -1.35 11.06
CA ASP A 379 -10.74 -1.51 10.01
C ASP A 379 -9.52 -0.60 10.22
N ILE A 380 -9.62 0.31 11.21
CA ILE A 380 -8.58 1.24 11.63
C ILE A 380 -7.72 0.53 12.66
#